data_AF-A0A0F9B901-F1
#
_entry.id   AF-A0A0F9B901-F1
#
_cell.length_a   1.000
_cell.length_b   1.000
_cell.length_c   1.000
_cell.angle_alpha   90.00
_cell.angle_beta   90.00
_cell.angle_gamma   90.00
#
_symmetry.space_group_name_H-M   'P 1'
#
loop_
_entity.id
_entity.type
_entity.pdbx_description
1 polymer ?
#
loop_
_entity_poly.entity_id
_entity_poly.type
_entity_poly.pdbx_seq_one_letter_code
_entity_poly.pdbx_strand_id
1 'polypeptide(L)' 'FVPGAVKRIPITFEDPKAFDNTPQQAEMYNERSLQIATEMFYVFSQIKSY' A
#
# COMPACT_ATOMS: atom_id res chain seq x y z
N PHE A 1 5.22 -14.76 -7.65
CA PHE A 1 5.81 -14.37 -8.95
C PHE A 1 4.67 -14.22 -9.96
N VAL A 2 4.54 -13.06 -10.61
CA VAL A 2 3.55 -12.82 -11.67
C VAL A 2 4.29 -12.81 -13.01
N PRO A 3 4.10 -13.82 -13.89
CA PRO A 3 4.68 -13.87 -15.23
C PRO A 3 4.21 -12.66 -16.07
N GLY A 4 5.09 -12.07 -16.87
CA GLY A 4 4.76 -10.92 -17.72
C GLY A 4 4.81 -9.54 -17.03
N ALA A 5 4.98 -9.48 -15.71
CA ALA A 5 5.19 -8.21 -15.01
C ALA A 5 6.60 -7.67 -15.28
N VAL A 6 6.69 -6.49 -15.90
CA VAL A 6 7.97 -5.84 -16.26
C VAL A 6 8.69 -5.27 -15.05
N LYS A 7 7.94 -4.72 -14.08
CA LYS A 7 8.47 -4.18 -12.83
C LYS A 7 7.67 -4.69 -11.64
N ARG A 8 8.36 -4.87 -10.51
CA ARG A 8 7.76 -5.16 -9.21
C ARG A 8 8.27 -4.13 -8.22
N ILE A 9 7.35 -3.42 -7.59
CA ILE A 9 7.67 -2.34 -6.67
C ILE A 9 7.16 -2.80 -5.30
N PRO A 10 8.06 -3.08 -4.33
CA PRO A 10 7.63 -3.42 -2.98
C PRO A 10 7.07 -2.17 -2.30
N ILE A 11 5.89 -2.31 -1.69
CA ILE A 11 5.34 -1.30 -0.77
C ILE A 11 5.37 -1.94 0.61
N THR A 12 6.31 -1.50 1.44
CA THR A 12 6.46 -1.98 2.82
C THR A 12 5.57 -1.15 3.73
N PHE A 13 4.66 -1.81 4.42
CA PHE A 13 3.83 -1.22 5.45
C PHE A 13 3.73 -2.19 6.63
N GLU A 14 3.45 -1.66 7.82
CA GLU A 14 3.17 -2.50 8.97
C GLU A 14 1.74 -3.01 8.89
N ASP A 15 1.53 -4.30 9.09
CA ASP A 15 0.21 -4.91 9.02
C ASP A 15 -0.71 -4.31 10.11
N PRO A 16 -1.79 -3.59 9.76
CA PRO A 16 -2.70 -3.00 10.75
C PRO A 16 -3.41 -4.07 11.58
N LYS A 17 -3.35 -5.34 11.16
CA LYS A 17 -3.81 -6.50 11.93
C LYS A 17 -3.14 -6.64 13.30
N ALA A 18 -1.96 -6.02 13.49
CA ALA A 18 -1.35 -5.92 14.81
C ALA A 18 -2.27 -5.26 15.86
N PHE A 19 -3.26 -4.49 15.42
CA PHE A 19 -4.24 -3.79 16.24
C PHE A 19 -5.62 -4.45 16.26
N ASP A 20 -5.74 -5.68 15.73
CA ASP A 20 -7.00 -6.43 15.78
C ASP A 20 -7.50 -6.57 17.23
N ASN A 21 -8.80 -6.36 17.41
CA ASN A 21 -9.48 -6.36 18.72
C ASN A 21 -9.07 -5.23 19.67
N THR A 22 -8.33 -4.22 19.19
CA THR A 22 -8.06 -3.00 19.95
C THR A 22 -9.01 -1.87 19.52
N PRO A 23 -9.28 -0.87 20.38
CA PRO A 23 -10.03 0.32 19.98
C PRO A 23 -9.43 1.07 18.78
N GLN A 24 -8.12 0.94 18.56
CA GLN A 24 -7.37 1.62 17.51
C GLN A 24 -7.46 0.90 16.15
N GLN A 25 -8.10 -0.27 16.06
CA GLN A 25 -8.17 -1.05 14.83
C GLN A 25 -8.65 -0.21 13.63
N ALA A 26 -9.78 0.48 13.76
CA ALA A 26 -10.34 1.26 12.66
C ALA A 26 -9.41 2.39 12.18
N GLU A 27 -8.71 3.03 13.11
CA GLU A 27 -7.75 4.10 12.82
C GLU A 27 -6.52 3.57 12.09
N MET A 28 -5.91 2.49 12.62
CA MET A 28 -4.71 1.89 12.03
C MET A 28 -4.97 1.31 10.64
N TYR A 29 -6.13 0.70 10.42
CA TYR A 29 -6.54 0.23 9.09
C TYR A 29 -6.71 1.39 8.10
N ASN A 30 -7.29 2.51 8.53
CA ASN A 30 -7.44 3.70 7.68
C ASN A 30 -6.08 4.34 7.36
N GLU A 31 -5.21 4.48 8.35
CA GLU A 31 -3.87 5.05 8.17
C GLU A 31 -3.05 4.23 7.17
N ARG A 32 -3.01 2.90 7.35
CA ARG A 32 -2.28 2.00 6.44
C ARG A 32 -2.89 1.98 5.04
N SER A 33 -4.22 2.06 4.93
CA SER A 33 -4.89 2.17 3.63
C SER A 33 -4.51 3.45 2.89
N LEU A 34 -4.46 4.59 3.59
CA LEU A 34 -4.06 5.87 3.01
C LEU A 34 -2.58 5.88 2.59
N GLN A 35 -1.70 5.26 3.39
CA GLN A 35 -0.30 5.08 3.05
C GLN A 35 -0.14 4.30 1.74
N ILE A 36 -0.78 3.12 1.63
CA ILE A 36 -0.72 2.28 0.43
C ILE A 36 -1.28 3.02 -0.79
N ALA A 37 -2.41 3.72 -0.64
CA ALA A 37 -3.01 4.50 -1.72
C ALA A 37 -2.09 5.62 -2.21
N THR A 38 -1.39 6.30 -1.30
CA THR A 38 -0.44 7.37 -1.62
C THR A 38 0.76 6.84 -2.41
N GLU A 39 1.35 5.72 -1.96
CA GLU A 39 2.46 5.07 -2.66
C GLU A 39 2.04 4.58 -4.05
N MET A 40 0.86 3.98 -4.17
CA MET A 40 0.31 3.58 -5.47
C MET A 40 0.13 4.78 -6.39
N PHE A 41 -0.50 5.85 -5.90
CA PHE A 41 -0.70 7.07 -6.68
C PHE A 41 0.63 7.64 -7.19
N TYR A 42 1.64 7.71 -6.31
CA TYR A 42 2.97 8.16 -6.69
C TYR A 42 3.58 7.26 -7.77
N VAL A 43 3.56 5.94 -7.60
CA VAL A 43 4.07 4.99 -8.60
C VAL A 43 3.42 5.21 -9.96
N PHE A 44 2.09 5.34 -10.01
CA PHE A 44 1.36 5.59 -11.25
C PHE A 44 1.70 6.96 -11.85
N SER A 45 1.92 7.99 -11.02
CA SER A 45 2.33 9.32 -11.50
C SER A 45 3.70 9.33 -12.21
N GLN A 46 4.58 8.37 -11.87
CA GLN A 46 5.91 8.24 -12.48
C GLN A 46 5.89 7.43 -13.79
N ILE A 47 4.75 6.85 -14.17
CA ILE A 47 4.61 6.14 -15.44
C ILE A 47 4.47 7.18 -16.55
N LYS A 48 5.53 7.33 -17.36
CA LYS A 48 5.48 8.15 -18.57
C LYS A 48 4.57 7.47 -19.59
N SER A 49 3.50 8.17 -19.99
CA SER A 49 2.76 7.83 -21.21
C SER A 49 3.60 8.24 -22.41
N TYR A 50 3.85 7.30 -23.31
CA TYR A 50 4.49 7.54 -24.60
C TYR A 50 3.46 7.95 -25.65
#